data_AF-A0A7V4KJ74-F1
#
_entry.id   AF-A0A7V4KJ74-F1
#
_cell.length_a   1.000
_cell.length_b   1.000
_cell.length_c   1.000
_cell.angle_alpha   90.00
_cell.angle_beta   90.00
_cell.angle_gamma   90.00
#
_symmetry.space_group_name_H-M   'P 1'
#
loop_
_entity.id
_entity.type
_entity.pdbx_description
1 polymer ?
#
loop_
_entity_poly.entity_id
_entity_poly.type
_entity_poly.pdbx_seq_one_letter_code
_entity_poly.pdbx_strand_id
1 'polypeptide(L)'
;FWIVLTSDAILRFVYTTPKGEKKRETWRLEYGARIYVRDGQEIKKGELIADWDVYSIPIICEKKGRIKYQDLKENRTYVVEQISSGNLEKRVLPHRGRENPRLDVVNDKGKIIATYPLPADTVILVEDGQEVSEGDVIAKIPKEEIKTKDITGGLPRVEELFEARHPENSAVLAEIDGIIKIETKEDKTTETPKTEVIVKIVNPKATKEVKIPPNRILLVYDGDKVEAGEPLTDGVIDPHKYLEIRGPHHLQEFYLNEIQQVYRLQGVHINDKHIEIIIRQMLSFVRITDPGLPPKPKDNKKFYEFIYGEIVPKRLFEEEVEKINKEKKLLRKEGKHKEAEEICPPKAEPVLLGISTVALWSESFLSAASFQETSRVLAEAAVEGRIDNLTGLKENVIIGRLIPSGTGFYREEGLSLFFTKEPQEKLF
;
A
#
# COMPACT_ATOMS: atom_id res chain seq x y z
N PHE A 1 17.02 -39.02 4.04
CA PHE A 1 16.29 -38.51 5.21
C PHE A 1 16.19 -37.01 5.01
N TRP A 2 14.97 -36.46 5.01
CA TRP A 2 14.75 -35.03 4.78
C TRP A 2 13.72 -34.53 5.79
N ILE A 3 13.89 -33.30 6.27
CA ILE A 3 12.97 -32.62 7.20
C ILE A 3 12.38 -31.44 6.45
N VAL A 4 11.07 -31.23 6.55
CA VAL A 4 10.42 -30.05 5.96
C VAL A 4 10.17 -29.03 7.06
N LEU A 5 10.55 -27.79 6.80
CA LEU A 5 10.26 -26.69 7.73
C LEU A 5 8.80 -26.28 7.67
N THR A 6 8.12 -26.30 8.82
CA THR A 6 6.78 -25.74 9.00
C THR A 6 6.80 -24.29 9.50
N SER A 7 7.98 -23.68 9.62
CA SER A 7 8.18 -22.26 9.93
C SER A 7 9.51 -21.78 9.36
N ASP A 8 9.67 -20.46 9.21
CA ASP A 8 10.97 -19.88 8.87
C ASP A 8 12.04 -20.30 9.88
N ALA A 9 13.24 -20.60 9.39
CA ALA A 9 14.35 -21.06 10.23
C ALA A 9 15.65 -20.34 9.89
N ILE A 10 16.60 -20.39 10.82
CA ILE A 10 17.92 -19.79 10.63
C ILE A 10 18.97 -20.90 10.74
N LEU A 11 19.63 -21.19 9.63
CA LEU A 11 20.82 -22.05 9.61
C LEU A 11 22.05 -21.24 10.00
N ARG A 12 22.83 -21.75 10.95
CA ARG A 12 24.09 -21.16 11.37
C ARG A 12 25.23 -22.14 11.11
N PHE A 13 26.18 -21.74 10.28
CA PHE A 13 27.40 -22.48 10.02
C PHE A 13 28.51 -21.98 10.93
N VAL A 14 29.30 -22.91 11.44
CA VAL A 14 30.58 -22.61 12.08
C VAL A 14 31.64 -23.38 11.31
N TYR A 15 32.54 -22.66 10.63
CA TYR A 15 33.64 -23.30 9.89
C TYR A 15 34.97 -22.65 10.23
N THR A 16 36.03 -23.46 10.21
CA THR A 16 37.40 -22.99 10.44
C THR A 16 38.06 -22.71 9.10
N THR A 17 38.54 -21.49 8.89
CA THR A 17 39.28 -21.14 7.68
C THR A 17 40.65 -21.84 7.64
N PRO A 18 41.31 -21.94 6.46
CA PRO A 18 42.67 -22.47 6.37
C PRO A 18 43.71 -21.74 7.23
N LYS A 19 43.39 -20.51 7.68
CA LYS A 19 44.23 -19.70 8.59
C LYS A 19 43.95 -19.96 10.08
N GLY A 20 43.08 -20.90 10.43
CA GLY A 20 42.73 -21.24 11.82
C GLY A 20 41.64 -20.37 12.45
N GLU A 21 41.07 -19.40 11.71
CA GLU A 21 40.00 -18.54 12.22
C GLU A 21 38.64 -19.25 12.15
N LYS A 22 37.88 -19.26 13.25
CA LYS A 22 36.48 -19.73 13.28
C LYS A 22 35.55 -18.63 12.76
N LYS A 23 34.91 -18.85 11.62
CA LYS A 23 33.89 -17.96 11.06
C LYS A 23 32.49 -18.51 11.28
N ARG A 24 31.52 -17.60 11.36
CA ARG A 24 30.09 -17.91 11.46
C ARG A 24 29.35 -17.30 10.29
N GLU A 25 28.57 -18.11 9.60
CA GLU A 25 27.65 -17.66 8.56
C GLU A 25 26.23 -17.99 8.96
N THR A 26 25.29 -17.10 8.61
CA THR A 26 23.88 -17.23 8.97
C THR A 26 23.05 -17.11 7.71
N TRP A 27 22.21 -18.12 7.46
CA TRP A 27 21.31 -18.20 6.33
C TRP A 27 19.88 -18.31 6.84
N ARG A 28 18.96 -17.57 6.24
CA ARG A 28 17.52 -17.71 6.53
C ARG A 28 16.93 -18.72 5.54
N LEU A 29 16.21 -19.70 6.06
CA LEU A 29 15.41 -20.64 5.30
C LEU A 29 13.94 -20.23 5.41
N GLU A 30 13.24 -20.30 4.28
CA GLU A 30 11.82 -20.01 4.19
C GLU A 30 10.99 -21.24 4.59
N TYR A 31 9.74 -20.99 5.00
CA TYR A 31 8.71 -22.00 5.16
C TYR A 31 8.68 -22.98 3.97
N GLY A 32 8.72 -24.27 4.30
CA GLY A 32 8.67 -25.37 3.34
C GLY A 32 9.98 -25.75 2.67
N ALA A 33 11.12 -25.19 3.10
CA ALA A 33 12.42 -25.70 2.71
C ALA A 33 12.61 -27.14 3.22
N ARG A 34 13.20 -27.99 2.36
CA ARG A 34 13.60 -29.34 2.70
C ARG A 34 15.06 -29.33 3.14
N ILE A 35 15.33 -29.84 4.32
CA ILE A 35 16.66 -29.93 4.91
C ILE A 35 17.12 -31.39 4.85
N TYR A 36 18.32 -31.62 4.29
CA TYR A 36 18.91 -32.95 4.15
C TYR A 36 19.90 -33.30 5.26
N VAL A 37 20.22 -32.34 6.13
CA VAL A 37 21.21 -32.48 7.21
C VAL A 37 20.56 -32.47 8.59
N ARG A 38 21.25 -33.07 9.57
CA ARG A 38 20.84 -33.03 10.98
C ARG A 38 21.56 -31.89 11.71
N ASP A 39 20.95 -31.43 12.80
CA ASP A 39 21.60 -30.47 13.70
C ASP A 39 22.92 -31.05 14.24
N GLY A 40 23.98 -30.25 14.19
CA GLY A 40 25.34 -30.65 14.57
C GLY A 40 26.09 -31.57 13.60
N GLN A 41 25.54 -31.88 12.41
CA GLN A 41 26.22 -32.72 11.42
C GLN A 41 27.42 -32.00 10.78
N GLU A 42 28.56 -32.68 10.68
CA GLU A 42 29.70 -32.21 9.88
C GLU A 42 29.39 -32.36 8.38
N ILE A 43 29.56 -31.27 7.64
CA ILE A 43 29.23 -31.18 6.21
C ILE A 43 30.47 -30.79 5.40
N LYS A 44 30.57 -31.27 4.16
CA LYS A 44 31.65 -30.89 3.23
C LYS A 44 31.26 -29.68 2.39
N LYS A 45 32.25 -28.91 1.95
CA LYS A 45 32.02 -27.78 1.04
C LYS A 45 31.43 -28.30 -0.28
N GLY A 46 30.25 -27.80 -0.65
CA GLY A 46 29.53 -28.18 -1.87
C GLY A 46 28.45 -29.25 -1.69
N GLU A 47 28.22 -29.73 -0.46
CA GLU A 47 27.13 -30.65 -0.14
C GLU A 47 25.78 -29.92 -0.13
N LEU A 48 24.71 -30.57 -0.64
CA LEU A 48 23.36 -30.01 -0.64
C LEU A 48 22.77 -30.08 0.78
N ILE A 49 22.54 -28.93 1.38
CA ILE A 49 22.10 -28.80 2.79
C ILE A 49 20.59 -28.66 2.87
N ALA A 50 20.05 -27.78 2.03
CA ALA A 50 18.62 -27.55 1.91
C ALA A 50 18.27 -27.11 0.49
N ASP A 51 17.06 -27.44 0.04
CA ASP A 51 16.45 -26.89 -1.17
C ASP A 51 15.03 -26.39 -0.87
N TRP A 52 14.63 -25.35 -1.59
CA TRP A 52 13.27 -24.82 -1.54
C TRP A 52 12.89 -24.26 -2.90
N ASP A 53 11.59 -24.19 -3.14
CA ASP A 53 11.05 -23.60 -4.36
C ASP A 53 11.01 -22.08 -4.20
N VAL A 54 11.71 -21.36 -5.06
CA VAL A 54 11.74 -19.89 -5.03
C VAL A 54 10.46 -19.30 -5.64
N TYR A 55 9.79 -20.07 -6.50
CA TYR A 55 8.64 -19.64 -7.28
C TYR A 55 7.31 -20.10 -6.69
N SER A 56 7.32 -20.88 -5.60
CA SER A 56 6.07 -21.29 -4.95
C SER A 56 6.21 -21.41 -3.44
N ILE A 57 5.13 -21.11 -2.73
CA ILE A 57 4.97 -21.42 -1.31
C ILE A 57 4.28 -22.79 -1.23
N PRO A 58 4.95 -23.84 -0.74
CA PRO A 58 4.35 -25.16 -0.62
C PRO A 58 3.39 -25.21 0.58
N ILE A 59 2.21 -25.81 0.41
CA ILE A 59 1.31 -26.18 1.51
C ILE A 59 1.68 -27.60 1.93
N ILE A 60 2.06 -27.77 3.20
CA ILE A 60 2.64 -29.02 3.72
C ILE A 60 1.67 -29.67 4.69
N CYS A 61 1.54 -30.99 4.58
CA CYS A 61 0.73 -31.77 5.48
C CYS A 61 1.46 -32.05 6.81
N GLU A 62 0.87 -31.63 7.93
CA GLU A 62 1.41 -31.88 9.27
C GLU A 62 0.94 -33.19 9.92
N LYS A 63 -0.03 -33.88 9.31
CA LYS A 63 -0.69 -35.06 9.89
C LYS A 63 -0.84 -36.15 8.85
N LYS A 64 -0.51 -37.39 9.23
CA LYS A 64 -0.80 -38.56 8.39
C LYS A 64 -2.31 -38.79 8.29
N GLY A 65 -2.80 -39.04 7.07
CA GLY A 65 -4.20 -39.37 6.82
C GLY A 65 -4.54 -39.45 5.34
N ARG A 66 -5.84 -39.44 5.02
CA ARG A 66 -6.33 -39.36 3.64
C ARG A 66 -6.82 -37.96 3.33
N ILE A 67 -6.52 -37.48 2.13
CA ILE A 67 -7.04 -36.20 1.64
C ILE A 67 -8.51 -36.36 1.28
N LYS A 68 -9.31 -35.37 1.67
CA LYS A 68 -10.70 -35.22 1.28
C LYS A 68 -10.92 -33.82 0.73
N TYR A 69 -11.45 -33.77 -0.49
CA TYR A 69 -11.82 -32.52 -1.13
C TYR A 69 -13.07 -31.94 -0.49
N GLN A 70 -13.00 -30.65 -0.13
CA GLN A 70 -14.12 -29.94 0.45
C GLN A 70 -14.30 -28.61 -0.31
N ASP A 71 -15.51 -28.41 -0.85
CA ASP A 71 -15.85 -27.28 -1.73
C ASP A 71 -14.99 -27.17 -3.02
N LEU A 72 -14.32 -28.26 -3.41
CA LEU A 72 -13.58 -28.40 -4.67
C LEU A 72 -14.45 -29.10 -5.74
N LYS A 73 -14.77 -28.39 -6.82
CA LYS A 73 -15.57 -28.84 -7.96
C LYS A 73 -14.91 -28.38 -9.26
N GLU A 74 -14.74 -29.32 -10.17
CA GLU A 74 -14.14 -29.06 -11.48
C GLU A 74 -14.98 -28.06 -12.30
N ASN A 75 -14.31 -27.14 -12.98
CA ASN A 75 -14.87 -26.02 -13.76
C ASN A 75 -15.71 -25.02 -12.95
N ARG A 76 -15.66 -25.09 -11.61
CA ARG A 76 -16.35 -24.13 -10.73
C ARG A 76 -15.43 -23.53 -9.67
N THR A 77 -14.69 -24.36 -8.93
CA THR A 77 -13.71 -23.91 -7.94
C THR A 77 -12.29 -24.34 -8.27
N TYR A 78 -12.08 -25.27 -9.20
CA TYR A 78 -10.78 -25.53 -9.80
C TYR A 78 -10.91 -25.92 -11.28
N VAL A 79 -9.85 -25.73 -12.05
CA VAL A 79 -9.72 -26.14 -13.45
C VAL A 79 -8.53 -27.08 -13.61
N VAL A 80 -8.61 -28.00 -14.57
CA VAL A 80 -7.47 -28.83 -14.97
C VAL A 80 -6.83 -28.19 -16.20
N GLU A 81 -5.62 -27.68 -16.05
CA GLU A 81 -4.84 -27.08 -17.13
C GLU A 81 -3.69 -28.00 -17.55
N GLN A 82 -3.40 -28.03 -18.85
CA GLN A 82 -2.24 -28.74 -19.36
C GLN A 82 -1.07 -27.76 -19.51
N ILE A 83 0.03 -28.03 -18.83
CA ILE A 83 1.23 -27.18 -18.89
C ILE A 83 2.00 -27.50 -20.17
N SER A 84 2.89 -26.59 -20.58
CA SER A 84 3.88 -26.76 -21.65
C SER A 84 4.72 -28.05 -21.54
N SER A 85 4.89 -28.63 -20.35
CA SER A 85 5.56 -29.91 -20.12
C SER A 85 4.70 -31.15 -20.41
N GLY A 86 3.41 -30.97 -20.76
CA GLY A 86 2.45 -32.04 -21.04
C GLY A 86 1.73 -32.61 -19.82
N ASN A 87 2.15 -32.27 -18.60
CA ASN A 87 1.50 -32.66 -17.36
C ASN A 87 0.22 -31.86 -17.12
N LEU A 88 -0.76 -32.50 -16.49
CA LEU A 88 -2.01 -31.88 -16.05
C LEU A 88 -1.84 -31.33 -14.63
N GLU A 89 -2.18 -30.06 -14.43
CA GLU A 89 -2.21 -29.41 -13.12
C GLU A 89 -3.63 -28.95 -12.79
N LYS A 90 -4.02 -29.11 -11.53
CA LYS A 90 -5.31 -28.62 -11.03
C LYS A 90 -5.09 -27.26 -10.37
N ARG A 91 -5.59 -26.19 -10.97
CA ARG A 91 -5.49 -24.83 -10.40
C ARG A 91 -6.81 -24.42 -9.78
N VAL A 92 -6.78 -23.95 -8.55
CA VAL A 92 -7.94 -23.36 -7.86
C VAL A 92 -8.31 -22.05 -8.54
N LEU A 93 -9.56 -21.96 -8.97
CA LEU A 93 -10.10 -20.76 -9.59
C LEU A 93 -10.60 -19.81 -8.50
N PRO A 94 -10.48 -18.50 -8.72
CA PRO A 94 -11.28 -17.55 -7.96
C PRO A 94 -12.76 -17.84 -8.15
N HIS A 95 -13.53 -17.98 -7.07
CA HIS A 95 -14.94 -18.38 -7.12
C HIS A 95 -15.85 -17.35 -6.46
N ARG A 96 -17.13 -17.35 -6.87
CA ARG A 96 -18.16 -16.47 -6.34
C ARG A 96 -18.95 -17.19 -5.24
N GLY A 97 -19.06 -16.60 -4.05
CA GLY A 97 -19.99 -17.04 -2.99
C GLY A 97 -19.34 -17.73 -1.78
N ARG A 98 -20.06 -18.69 -1.16
CA ARG A 98 -19.72 -19.34 0.12
C ARG A 98 -18.84 -20.59 0.01
N GLU A 99 -18.48 -21.00 -1.21
CA GLU A 99 -17.58 -22.15 -1.39
C GLU A 99 -16.21 -21.77 -0.82
N ASN A 100 -15.64 -22.60 0.06
CA ASN A 100 -14.33 -22.38 0.67
C ASN A 100 -13.44 -23.60 0.37
N PRO A 101 -12.83 -23.65 -0.84
CA PRO A 101 -12.02 -24.75 -1.30
C PRO A 101 -10.91 -25.05 -0.30
N ARG A 102 -10.89 -26.28 0.18
CA ARG A 102 -9.93 -26.72 1.17
C ARG A 102 -9.67 -28.20 1.05
N LEU A 103 -8.48 -28.61 1.50
CA LEU A 103 -8.10 -30.00 1.67
C LEU A 103 -8.24 -30.37 3.13
N ASP A 104 -9.16 -31.28 3.43
CA ASP A 104 -9.32 -31.85 4.76
C ASP A 104 -8.54 -33.16 4.84
N VAL A 105 -7.74 -33.34 5.89
CA VAL A 105 -7.07 -34.61 6.18
C VAL A 105 -7.90 -35.41 7.17
N VAL A 106 -8.38 -36.58 6.75
CA VAL A 106 -9.21 -37.47 7.57
C VAL A 106 -8.42 -38.67 8.08
N ASN A 107 -8.73 -39.09 9.31
CA ASN A 107 -8.21 -40.34 9.88
C ASN A 107 -8.97 -41.56 9.35
N ASP A 108 -8.50 -42.77 9.69
CA ASP A 108 -9.16 -44.05 9.35
C ASP A 108 -10.61 -44.16 9.86
N LYS A 109 -10.99 -43.31 10.84
CA LYS A 109 -12.34 -43.21 11.41
C LYS A 109 -13.22 -42.12 10.75
N GLY A 110 -12.76 -41.48 9.68
CA GLY A 110 -13.49 -40.44 8.96
C GLY A 110 -13.58 -39.08 9.65
N LYS A 111 -12.86 -38.88 10.77
CA LYS A 111 -12.79 -37.59 11.48
C LYS A 111 -11.70 -36.71 10.86
N ILE A 112 -12.03 -35.44 10.62
CA ILE A 112 -11.09 -34.41 10.13
C ILE A 112 -10.07 -34.12 11.25
N ILE A 113 -8.79 -34.22 10.92
CA ILE A 113 -7.65 -34.00 11.83
C ILE A 113 -6.97 -32.66 11.52
N ALA A 114 -6.91 -32.29 10.24
CA ALA A 114 -6.33 -31.04 9.78
C ALA A 114 -7.12 -30.52 8.57
N THR A 115 -7.14 -29.21 8.40
CA THR A 115 -7.84 -28.53 7.30
C THR A 115 -6.90 -27.49 6.72
N TYR A 116 -6.70 -27.53 5.41
CA TYR A 116 -5.82 -26.63 4.67
C TYR A 116 -6.65 -25.84 3.65
N PRO A 117 -6.95 -24.55 3.89
CA PRO A 117 -7.62 -23.72 2.90
C PRO A 117 -6.75 -23.56 1.66
N LEU A 118 -7.38 -23.55 0.49
CA LEU A 118 -6.71 -23.37 -0.78
C LEU A 118 -7.11 -22.01 -1.37
N PRO A 119 -6.24 -20.99 -1.29
CA PRO A 119 -6.51 -19.71 -1.92
C PRO A 119 -6.57 -19.82 -3.45
N ALA A 120 -7.09 -18.79 -4.10
CA ALA A 120 -7.10 -18.70 -5.56
C ALA A 120 -5.68 -18.87 -6.13
N ASP A 121 -5.59 -19.40 -7.35
CA ASP A 121 -4.35 -19.69 -8.07
C ASP A 121 -3.47 -20.80 -7.46
N THR A 122 -3.89 -21.40 -6.34
CA THR A 122 -3.20 -22.56 -5.76
C THR A 122 -3.24 -23.76 -6.71
N VAL A 123 -2.09 -24.37 -6.94
CA VAL A 123 -1.94 -25.61 -7.70
C VAL A 123 -2.06 -26.79 -6.73
N ILE A 124 -3.06 -27.64 -6.93
CA ILE A 124 -3.29 -28.85 -6.15
C ILE A 124 -2.44 -29.98 -6.72
N LEU A 125 -1.65 -30.64 -5.88
CA LEU A 125 -0.73 -31.72 -6.28
C LEU A 125 -1.23 -33.12 -5.91
N VAL A 126 -2.28 -33.20 -5.11
CA VAL A 126 -2.84 -34.47 -4.60
C VAL A 126 -4.21 -34.74 -5.19
N GLU A 127 -4.62 -35.99 -5.17
CA GLU A 127 -5.96 -36.45 -5.60
C GLU A 127 -6.89 -36.67 -4.40
N ASP A 128 -8.21 -36.64 -4.64
CA ASP A 128 -9.20 -36.96 -3.61
C ASP A 128 -9.06 -38.44 -3.17
N GLY A 129 -8.98 -38.67 -1.86
CA GLY A 129 -8.76 -39.98 -1.26
C GLY A 129 -7.30 -40.45 -1.21
N GLN A 130 -6.34 -39.68 -1.72
CA GLN A 130 -4.92 -40.02 -1.67
C GLN A 130 -4.41 -40.07 -0.22
N GLU A 131 -3.60 -41.09 0.11
CA GLU A 131 -2.90 -41.17 1.39
C GLU A 131 -1.69 -40.24 1.41
N VAL A 132 -1.62 -39.39 2.42
CA VAL A 132 -0.54 -38.42 2.64
C VAL A 132 0.12 -38.66 3.99
N SER A 133 1.43 -38.44 4.04
CA SER A 133 2.24 -38.51 5.24
C SER A 133 2.64 -37.11 5.72
N GLU A 134 3.15 -37.04 6.94
CA GLU A 134 3.68 -35.79 7.51
C GLU A 134 4.90 -35.33 6.68
N GLY A 135 4.88 -34.07 6.24
CA GLY A 135 5.91 -33.47 5.39
C GLY A 135 5.61 -33.51 3.88
N ASP A 136 4.55 -34.18 3.45
CA ASP A 136 4.16 -34.18 2.03
C ASP A 136 3.61 -32.82 1.60
N VAL A 137 4.00 -32.37 0.39
CA VAL A 137 3.50 -31.13 -0.21
C VAL A 137 2.19 -31.45 -0.92
N ILE A 138 1.08 -30.94 -0.39
CA ILE A 138 -0.28 -31.25 -0.88
C ILE A 138 -0.75 -30.25 -1.95
N ALA A 139 -0.25 -29.03 -1.87
CA ALA A 139 -0.54 -27.98 -2.84
C ALA A 139 0.61 -26.98 -2.88
N LYS A 140 0.66 -26.15 -3.90
CA LYS A 140 1.64 -25.08 -4.07
C LYS A 140 0.92 -23.80 -4.46
N ILE A 141 1.19 -22.73 -3.73
CA ILE A 141 0.78 -21.40 -4.11
C ILE A 141 1.91 -20.86 -4.98
N PRO A 142 1.75 -20.71 -6.30
CA PRO A 142 2.75 -20.03 -7.08
C PRO A 142 2.94 -18.63 -6.50
N LYS A 143 4.16 -18.32 -6.06
CA LYS A 143 4.57 -16.93 -5.91
C LYS A 143 4.61 -16.48 -7.36
N GLU A 144 3.57 -15.77 -7.80
CA GLU A 144 3.47 -15.28 -9.17
C GLU A 144 4.87 -14.89 -9.68
N GLU A 145 5.19 -15.25 -10.93
CA GLU A 145 6.08 -14.38 -11.68
C GLU A 145 5.53 -12.98 -11.47
N ILE A 146 6.28 -12.13 -10.76
CA ILE A 146 6.02 -10.69 -10.64
C ILE A 146 5.98 -10.19 -12.08
N LYS A 147 4.81 -10.25 -12.74
CA LYS A 147 4.51 -9.89 -14.13
C LYS A 147 3.30 -10.67 -14.64
N THR A 148 2.09 -10.15 -14.41
CA THR A 148 1.02 -9.95 -15.41
C THR A 148 -0.37 -9.66 -14.81
N LYS A 149 -0.48 -9.31 -13.52
CA LYS A 149 -1.63 -8.50 -13.09
C LYS A 149 -1.43 -7.06 -13.55
N ASP A 150 -2.10 -6.70 -14.65
CA ASP A 150 -2.33 -5.33 -15.14
C ASP A 150 -1.11 -4.40 -15.32
N ILE A 151 0.10 -4.93 -15.47
CA ILE A 151 1.30 -4.12 -15.78
C ILE A 151 1.33 -3.67 -17.25
N THR A 152 0.34 -4.08 -18.04
CA THR A 152 0.16 -3.64 -19.44
C THR A 152 0.01 -2.13 -19.58
N GLY A 153 -0.19 -1.41 -18.48
CA GLY A 153 -0.35 0.04 -18.51
C GLY A 153 0.92 0.83 -18.79
N GLY A 154 2.15 0.29 -18.68
CA GLY A 154 3.37 1.04 -18.99
C GLY A 154 3.37 2.47 -18.42
N LEU A 155 3.68 3.47 -19.25
CA LEU A 155 3.59 4.89 -18.88
C LEU A 155 2.15 5.37 -18.55
N PRO A 156 1.08 4.96 -19.27
CA PRO A 156 -0.30 5.27 -18.89
C PRO A 156 -0.68 4.96 -17.44
N ARG A 157 -0.15 3.88 -16.85
CA ARG A 157 -0.39 3.56 -15.43
C ARG A 157 0.21 4.61 -14.50
N VAL A 158 1.42 5.06 -14.81
CA VAL A 158 2.10 6.13 -14.06
C VAL A 158 1.35 7.46 -14.20
N GLU A 159 0.82 7.75 -15.39
CA GLU A 159 -0.03 8.92 -15.62
C GLU A 159 -1.32 8.85 -14.79
N GLU A 160 -2.01 7.71 -14.78
CA GLU A 160 -3.22 7.48 -13.98
C GLU A 160 -2.96 7.73 -12.48
N LEU A 161 -1.84 7.20 -11.97
CA LEU A 161 -1.43 7.40 -10.58
C LEU A 161 -1.14 8.87 -10.30
N PHE A 162 -0.32 9.55 -11.10
CA PHE A 162 0.03 10.96 -10.89
C PHE A 162 -1.15 11.93 -11.07
N GLU A 163 -2.15 11.58 -11.89
CA GLU A 163 -3.40 12.35 -11.98
C GLU A 163 -4.42 11.96 -10.90
N ALA A 164 -4.08 11.02 -10.00
CA ALA A 164 -4.93 10.54 -8.91
C ALA A 164 -6.34 10.18 -9.41
N ARG A 165 -6.45 9.51 -10.57
CA ARG A 165 -7.75 9.15 -11.14
C ARG A 165 -8.40 8.01 -10.34
N HIS A 166 -9.72 8.02 -10.27
CA HIS A 166 -10.45 6.86 -9.74
C HIS A 166 -10.49 5.75 -10.79
N PRO A 167 -10.01 4.54 -10.47
CA PRO A 167 -10.07 3.42 -11.40
C PRO A 167 -11.51 2.93 -11.56
N GLU A 168 -11.94 2.67 -12.81
CA GLU A 168 -13.29 2.16 -13.09
C GLU A 168 -13.53 0.81 -12.41
N ASN A 169 -12.53 -0.09 -12.48
CA ASN A 169 -12.55 -1.39 -11.82
C ASN A 169 -11.93 -1.36 -10.42
N SER A 170 -12.36 -0.42 -9.56
CA SER A 170 -11.83 -0.29 -8.19
C SER A 170 -12.08 -1.53 -7.33
N ALA A 171 -11.05 -2.04 -6.67
CA ALA A 171 -11.15 -3.12 -5.69
C ALA A 171 -11.88 -2.62 -4.43
N VAL A 172 -12.68 -3.50 -3.82
CA VAL A 172 -13.30 -3.23 -2.53
C VAL A 172 -12.28 -3.52 -1.44
N LEU A 173 -12.01 -2.54 -0.59
CA LEU A 173 -10.99 -2.63 0.46
C LEU A 173 -11.61 -2.95 1.83
N ALA A 174 -10.84 -3.61 2.69
CA ALA A 174 -11.17 -3.80 4.10
C ALA A 174 -11.11 -2.45 4.84
N GLU A 175 -12.20 -2.01 5.45
CA GLU A 175 -12.23 -0.71 6.15
C GLU A 175 -11.61 -0.74 7.56
N ILE A 176 -11.48 -1.93 8.16
CA ILE A 176 -10.91 -2.14 9.49
C ILE A 176 -10.12 -3.45 9.50
N ASP A 177 -9.19 -3.60 10.45
CA ASP A 177 -8.53 -4.88 10.70
C ASP A 177 -9.51 -5.86 11.39
N GLY A 178 -9.50 -7.13 11.00
CA GLY A 178 -10.32 -8.13 11.68
C GLY A 178 -10.40 -9.47 10.98
N ILE A 179 -11.36 -10.28 11.44
CA ILE A 179 -11.64 -11.60 10.87
C ILE A 179 -12.86 -11.48 9.96
N ILE A 180 -12.74 -12.04 8.76
CA ILE A 180 -13.79 -12.02 7.74
C ILE A 180 -14.87 -13.05 8.06
N LYS A 181 -16.12 -12.60 7.93
CA LYS A 181 -17.29 -13.45 7.86
C LYS A 181 -18.07 -13.17 6.59
N ILE A 182 -18.23 -14.17 5.74
CA ILE A 182 -18.92 -14.02 4.45
C ILE A 182 -20.38 -14.44 4.61
N GLU A 183 -21.30 -13.50 4.46
CA GLU A 183 -22.73 -13.75 4.40
C GLU A 183 -23.23 -13.63 2.96
N THR A 184 -23.98 -14.63 2.50
CA THR A 184 -24.64 -14.59 1.19
C THR A 184 -26.14 -14.44 1.41
N LYS A 185 -26.71 -13.34 0.93
CA LYS A 185 -28.17 -13.13 0.93
C LYS A 185 -28.69 -13.37 -0.48
N GLU A 186 -29.70 -14.23 -0.59
CA GLU A 186 -30.47 -14.41 -1.81
C GLU A 186 -31.72 -13.54 -1.73
N ASP A 187 -31.75 -12.44 -2.47
CA ASP A 187 -32.96 -11.65 -2.61
C ASP A 187 -33.93 -12.38 -3.57
N LYS A 188 -34.95 -13.01 -2.99
CA LYS A 188 -35.99 -13.76 -3.72
C LYS A 188 -37.11 -12.86 -4.28
N THR A 189 -36.97 -11.53 -4.20
CA THR A 189 -38.03 -10.55 -4.51
C THR A 189 -37.99 -9.97 -5.92
N THR A 190 -36.92 -10.17 -6.68
CA THR A 190 -36.81 -9.74 -8.09
C THR A 190 -36.81 -10.94 -9.03
N GLU A 191 -37.39 -10.79 -10.23
CA GLU A 191 -37.49 -11.83 -11.28
C GLU A 191 -36.13 -12.45 -11.70
N THR A 192 -35.02 -11.83 -11.29
CA THR A 192 -33.68 -12.41 -11.31
C THR A 192 -33.15 -12.54 -9.87
N PRO A 193 -32.77 -13.75 -9.40
CA PRO A 193 -32.18 -13.92 -8.08
C PRO A 193 -30.82 -13.22 -8.06
N LYS A 194 -30.71 -12.12 -7.31
CA LYS A 194 -29.44 -11.45 -7.07
C LYS A 194 -28.83 -12.02 -5.80
N THR A 195 -27.71 -12.70 -5.95
CA THR A 195 -26.88 -13.14 -4.84
C THR A 195 -26.08 -11.93 -4.34
N GLU A 196 -26.48 -11.33 -3.22
CA GLU A 196 -25.70 -10.29 -2.56
C GLU A 196 -24.68 -10.95 -1.62
N VAL A 197 -23.40 -10.67 -1.83
CA VAL A 197 -22.33 -11.11 -0.93
C VAL A 197 -21.95 -9.95 -0.03
N ILE A 198 -22.02 -10.17 1.28
CA ILE A 198 -21.69 -9.21 2.32
C ILE A 198 -20.50 -9.77 3.10
N VAL A 199 -19.38 -9.06 3.10
CA VAL A 199 -18.24 -9.36 3.95
C VAL A 199 -18.35 -8.56 5.24
N LYS A 200 -18.42 -9.25 6.38
CA LYS A 200 -18.34 -8.64 7.70
C LYS A 200 -16.95 -8.80 8.25
N ILE A 201 -16.31 -7.69 8.60
CA ILE A 201 -15.02 -7.70 9.26
C ILE A 201 -15.28 -7.51 10.75
N VAL A 202 -14.91 -8.50 11.55
CA VAL A 202 -15.19 -8.54 12.99
C VAL A 202 -13.90 -8.35 13.77
N ASN A 203 -13.88 -7.34 14.64
CA ASN A 203 -12.83 -7.08 15.62
C ASN A 203 -13.48 -6.89 17.00
N PRO A 204 -12.83 -7.22 18.13
CA PRO A 204 -13.34 -6.95 19.47
C PRO A 204 -13.92 -5.55 19.72
N LYS A 205 -13.50 -4.52 18.96
CA LYS A 205 -13.98 -3.13 19.12
C LYS A 205 -15.14 -2.75 18.19
N ALA A 206 -15.23 -3.34 17.00
CA ALA A 206 -16.17 -2.93 15.96
C ALA A 206 -16.41 -4.05 14.94
N THR A 207 -17.61 -4.05 14.36
CA THR A 207 -17.96 -4.87 13.20
C THR A 207 -18.34 -3.92 12.07
N LYS A 208 -17.72 -4.08 10.90
CA LYS A 208 -18.12 -3.37 9.68
C LYS A 208 -18.59 -4.35 8.62
N GLU A 209 -19.69 -4.02 7.95
CA GLU A 209 -20.24 -4.80 6.86
C GLU A 209 -19.95 -4.09 5.54
N VAL A 210 -19.33 -4.79 4.60
CA VAL A 210 -18.98 -4.30 3.27
C VAL A 210 -19.73 -5.11 2.23
N LYS A 211 -20.51 -4.42 1.39
CA LYS A 211 -21.27 -5.06 0.31
C LYS A 211 -20.37 -5.23 -0.92
N ILE A 212 -20.35 -6.44 -1.47
CA ILE A 212 -19.57 -6.75 -2.66
C ILE A 212 -20.46 -6.70 -3.89
N PRO A 213 -20.08 -5.96 -4.95
CA PRO A 213 -20.82 -5.96 -6.20
C PRO A 213 -20.89 -7.37 -6.82
N PRO A 214 -22.01 -7.76 -7.46
CA PRO A 214 -22.28 -9.15 -7.86
C PRO A 214 -21.33 -9.70 -8.94
N ASN A 215 -20.62 -8.83 -9.65
CA ASN A 215 -19.67 -9.23 -10.71
C ASN A 215 -18.21 -9.30 -10.25
N ARG A 216 -17.95 -9.06 -8.96
CA ARG A 216 -16.59 -9.08 -8.40
C ARG A 216 -16.21 -10.46 -7.89
N ILE A 217 -14.94 -10.76 -8.05
CA ILE A 217 -14.30 -11.98 -7.55
C ILE A 217 -13.79 -11.67 -6.14
N LEU A 218 -14.07 -12.57 -5.20
CA LEU A 218 -13.53 -12.48 -3.84
C LEU A 218 -12.11 -13.05 -3.79
N LEU A 219 -11.20 -12.32 -3.15
CA LEU A 219 -9.82 -12.75 -2.89
C LEU A 219 -9.65 -13.38 -1.51
N VAL A 220 -10.67 -13.25 -0.67
CA VAL A 220 -10.67 -13.58 0.76
C VAL A 220 -11.73 -14.63 1.10
N TYR A 221 -11.45 -15.41 2.14
CA TYR A 221 -12.27 -16.52 2.61
C TYR A 221 -12.91 -16.26 3.97
N ASP A 222 -13.93 -17.05 4.29
CA ASP A 222 -14.56 -17.04 5.60
C ASP A 222 -13.56 -17.50 6.67
N GLY A 223 -13.31 -16.66 7.67
CA GLY A 223 -12.32 -16.89 8.72
C GLY A 223 -10.93 -16.28 8.47
N ASP A 224 -10.68 -15.68 7.31
CA ASP A 224 -9.41 -15.02 7.02
C ASP A 224 -9.21 -13.79 7.90
N LYS A 225 -7.96 -13.55 8.28
CA LYS A 225 -7.55 -12.34 8.99
C LYS A 225 -7.04 -11.34 7.96
N VAL A 226 -7.64 -10.15 7.94
CA VAL A 226 -7.26 -9.07 7.03
C VAL A 226 -6.87 -7.81 7.79
N GLU A 227 -6.02 -7.02 7.16
CA GLU A 227 -5.69 -5.66 7.60
C GLU A 227 -6.55 -4.62 6.88
N ALA A 228 -6.75 -3.47 7.52
CA ALA A 228 -7.39 -2.31 6.92
C ALA A 228 -6.62 -1.89 5.66
N GLY A 229 -7.34 -1.62 4.58
CA GLY A 229 -6.79 -1.27 3.28
C GLY A 229 -6.43 -2.48 2.39
N GLU A 230 -6.56 -3.71 2.88
CA GLU A 230 -6.34 -4.92 2.09
C GLU A 230 -7.50 -5.15 1.08
N PRO A 231 -7.22 -5.53 -0.18
CA PRO A 231 -8.26 -5.76 -1.17
C PRO A 231 -9.04 -7.04 -0.87
N LEU A 232 -10.35 -6.92 -0.67
CA LEU A 232 -11.29 -8.03 -0.50
C LEU A 232 -11.69 -8.65 -1.85
N THR A 233 -11.64 -7.85 -2.92
CA THR A 233 -12.03 -8.27 -4.27
C THR A 233 -10.92 -8.02 -5.28
N ASP A 234 -11.06 -8.64 -6.44
CA ASP A 234 -10.29 -8.29 -7.63
C ASP A 234 -10.47 -6.82 -8.05
N GLY A 235 -9.47 -6.30 -8.74
CA GLY A 235 -9.45 -4.95 -9.28
C GLY A 235 -8.29 -4.09 -8.79
N VAL A 236 -8.30 -2.83 -9.21
CA VAL A 236 -7.26 -1.85 -8.89
C VAL A 236 -7.60 -1.13 -7.59
N ILE A 237 -6.62 -0.95 -6.71
CA ILE A 237 -6.81 -0.18 -5.47
C ILE A 237 -7.13 1.28 -5.82
N ASP A 238 -8.27 1.78 -5.32
CA ASP A 238 -8.60 3.20 -5.43
C ASP A 238 -7.78 4.00 -4.42
N PRO A 239 -6.90 4.91 -4.87
CA PRO A 239 -5.98 5.62 -3.99
C PRO A 239 -6.70 6.57 -3.02
N HIS A 240 -7.88 7.08 -3.37
CA HIS A 240 -8.65 7.98 -2.50
C HIS A 240 -9.23 7.22 -1.32
N LYS A 241 -9.86 6.06 -1.57
CA LYS A 241 -10.34 5.19 -0.50
C LYS A 241 -9.20 4.66 0.35
N TYR A 242 -8.07 4.35 -0.27
CA TYR A 242 -6.88 3.91 0.45
C TYR A 242 -6.36 4.99 1.41
N LEU A 243 -6.36 6.27 0.99
CA LEU A 243 -6.02 7.41 1.85
C LEU A 243 -6.95 7.51 3.06
N GLU A 244 -8.26 7.39 2.84
CA GLU A 244 -9.27 7.48 3.90
C GLU A 244 -9.12 6.36 4.94
N ILE A 245 -8.75 5.15 4.50
CA ILE A 245 -8.65 3.97 5.38
C ILE A 245 -7.30 3.90 6.10
N ARG A 246 -6.18 4.03 5.37
CA ARG A 246 -4.81 3.79 5.90
C ARG A 246 -4.04 5.08 6.19
N GLY A 247 -4.51 6.23 5.72
CA GLY A 247 -3.86 7.53 5.92
C GLY A 247 -2.71 7.82 4.93
N PRO A 248 -2.12 9.02 5.03
CA PRO A 248 -1.20 9.55 4.01
C PRO A 248 0.14 8.82 3.94
N HIS A 249 0.66 8.29 5.05
CA HIS A 249 1.95 7.59 5.08
C HIS A 249 1.90 6.29 4.27
N HIS A 250 0.89 5.44 4.54
CA HIS A 250 0.72 4.20 3.79
C HIS A 250 0.40 4.48 2.32
N LEU A 251 -0.36 5.53 2.01
CA LEU A 251 -0.59 5.94 0.62
C LEU A 251 0.73 6.30 -0.09
N GLN A 252 1.64 7.02 0.59
CA GLN A 252 2.94 7.37 0.01
C GLN A 252 3.76 6.12 -0.32
N GLU A 253 3.82 5.15 0.59
CA GLU A 253 4.52 3.88 0.35
C GLU A 253 3.87 3.09 -0.79
N PHE A 254 2.53 3.04 -0.82
CA PHE A 254 1.77 2.39 -1.89
C PHE A 254 2.10 3.01 -3.26
N TYR A 255 2.00 4.34 -3.37
CA TYR A 255 2.33 5.07 -4.60
C TYR A 255 3.79 4.86 -5.03
N LEU A 256 4.71 4.96 -4.07
CA LEU A 256 6.13 4.79 -4.34
C LEU A 256 6.40 3.41 -4.93
N ASN A 257 5.84 2.35 -4.32
CA ASN A 257 6.00 0.98 -4.78
C ASN A 257 5.36 0.74 -6.15
N GLU A 258 4.12 1.19 -6.37
CA GLU A 258 3.42 1.04 -7.66
C GLU A 258 4.20 1.70 -8.80
N ILE A 259 4.64 2.95 -8.62
CA ILE A 259 5.37 3.70 -9.65
C ILE A 259 6.75 3.07 -9.87
N GLN A 260 7.46 2.69 -8.80
CA GLN A 260 8.76 2.03 -8.90
C GLN A 260 8.68 0.70 -9.64
N GLN A 261 7.65 -0.10 -9.40
CA GLN A 261 7.48 -1.38 -10.07
C GLN A 261 7.40 -1.18 -11.59
N VAL A 262 6.64 -0.19 -12.07
CA VAL A 262 6.56 0.10 -13.51
C VAL A 262 7.93 0.47 -14.09
N TYR A 263 8.68 1.37 -13.44
CA TYR A 263 10.01 1.77 -13.94
C TYR A 263 11.03 0.62 -13.88
N ARG A 264 11.03 -0.17 -12.80
CA ARG A 264 11.91 -1.35 -12.65
C ARG A 264 11.62 -2.40 -13.73
N LEU A 265 10.36 -2.59 -14.10
CA LEU A 265 9.97 -3.51 -15.16
C LEU A 265 10.46 -3.06 -16.54
N GLN A 266 10.59 -1.75 -16.76
CA GLN A 266 11.23 -1.16 -17.94
C GLN A 266 12.77 -1.10 -17.84
N GLY A 267 13.35 -1.61 -16.75
CA GLY A 267 14.80 -1.59 -16.50
C GLY A 267 15.35 -0.24 -16.05
N VAL A 268 14.50 0.76 -15.80
CA VAL A 268 14.92 2.09 -15.36
C VAL A 268 14.96 2.14 -13.84
N HIS A 269 16.11 2.52 -13.27
CA HIS A 269 16.32 2.57 -11.84
C HIS A 269 16.29 4.04 -11.39
N ILE A 270 15.20 4.44 -10.73
CA ILE A 270 15.03 5.78 -10.16
C ILE A 270 15.19 5.67 -8.65
N ASN A 271 15.81 6.67 -8.01
CA ASN A 271 15.86 6.72 -6.55
C ASN A 271 14.52 7.21 -5.98
N ASP A 272 14.05 6.56 -4.91
CA ASP A 272 12.75 6.82 -4.26
C ASP A 272 12.52 8.30 -3.94
N LYS A 273 13.58 9.02 -3.55
CA LYS A 273 13.52 10.46 -3.21
C LYS A 273 12.86 11.32 -4.28
N HIS A 274 13.01 10.96 -5.57
CA HIS A 274 12.48 11.73 -6.67
C HIS A 274 10.97 11.59 -6.78
N ILE A 275 10.47 10.37 -6.59
CA ILE A 275 9.04 10.06 -6.64
C ILE A 275 8.36 10.61 -5.39
N GLU A 276 8.99 10.47 -4.21
CA GLU A 276 8.49 11.03 -2.95
C GLU A 276 8.24 12.53 -3.00
N ILE A 277 9.11 13.30 -3.69
CA ILE A 277 8.90 14.75 -3.86
C ILE A 277 7.60 15.04 -4.61
N ILE A 278 7.27 14.24 -5.63
CA ILE A 278 6.04 14.39 -6.41
C ILE A 278 4.83 13.98 -5.57
N ILE A 279 4.89 12.84 -4.89
CA ILE A 279 3.78 12.37 -4.02
C ILE A 279 3.53 13.37 -2.89
N ARG A 280 4.59 13.96 -2.31
CA ARG A 280 4.47 15.05 -1.33
C ARG A 280 3.69 16.23 -1.89
N GLN A 281 3.92 16.57 -3.16
CA GLN A 281 3.19 17.65 -3.82
C GLN A 281 1.71 17.29 -4.07
N MET A 282 1.40 16.03 -4.38
CA MET A 282 0.02 15.55 -4.53
C MET A 282 -0.79 15.59 -3.22
N LEU A 283 -0.12 15.49 -2.07
CA LEU A 283 -0.70 15.56 -0.72
C LEU A 283 -0.52 16.94 -0.05
N SER A 284 -0.30 17.99 -0.85
CA SER A 284 -0.05 19.35 -0.35
C SER A 284 -1.31 20.12 0.06
N PHE A 285 -2.50 19.53 -0.08
CA PHE A 285 -3.79 20.15 0.26
C PHE A 285 -4.54 19.36 1.32
N VAL A 286 -5.36 20.07 2.09
CA VAL A 286 -6.23 19.50 3.12
C VAL A 286 -7.65 20.04 2.97
N ARG A 287 -8.66 19.21 3.27
CA ARG A 287 -10.07 19.58 3.32
C ARG A 287 -10.48 19.83 4.76
N ILE A 288 -11.09 20.97 5.03
CA ILE A 288 -11.55 21.34 6.37
C ILE A 288 -12.77 20.48 6.75
N THR A 289 -12.66 19.75 7.85
CA THR A 289 -13.75 18.95 8.43
C THR A 289 -14.38 19.60 9.65
N ASP A 290 -13.64 20.45 10.35
CA ASP A 290 -14.17 21.27 11.42
C ASP A 290 -13.50 22.64 11.33
N PRO A 291 -14.24 23.71 11.00
CA PRO A 291 -13.66 25.06 10.92
C PRO A 291 -13.22 25.59 12.30
N GLY A 292 -13.65 24.95 13.40
CA GLY A 292 -13.32 25.37 14.74
C GLY A 292 -13.87 26.76 15.10
N LEU A 293 -13.31 27.34 16.15
CA LEU A 293 -13.62 28.69 16.62
C LEU A 293 -12.31 29.43 16.85
N PRO A 294 -11.92 30.35 15.95
CA PRO A 294 -10.68 31.11 16.09
C PRO A 294 -10.78 32.12 17.25
N PRO A 295 -9.63 32.61 17.76
CA PRO A 295 -9.61 33.64 18.79
C PRO A 295 -10.28 34.93 18.29
N LYS A 296 -10.97 35.65 19.19
CA LYS A 296 -11.54 36.97 18.86
C LYS A 296 -10.41 37.89 18.36
N PRO A 297 -10.61 38.62 17.24
CA PRO A 297 -9.59 39.52 16.72
C PRO A 297 -9.24 40.57 17.77
N LYS A 298 -7.95 40.63 18.15
CA LYS A 298 -7.37 41.64 19.05
C LYS A 298 -6.14 42.24 18.38
N ASP A 299 -5.96 43.54 18.51
CA ASP A 299 -4.75 44.28 18.09
C ASP A 299 -4.26 43.98 16.66
N ASN A 300 -5.13 44.17 15.66
CA ASN A 300 -4.84 43.97 14.23
C ASN A 300 -4.43 42.54 13.81
N LYS A 301 -4.41 41.56 14.71
CA LYS A 301 -4.22 40.15 14.34
C LYS A 301 -5.54 39.60 13.79
N LYS A 302 -5.57 39.37 12.47
CA LYS A 302 -6.64 38.63 11.81
C LYS A 302 -6.26 37.15 11.77
N PHE A 303 -7.20 36.30 12.11
CA PHE A 303 -7.10 34.85 11.93
C PHE A 303 -7.87 34.48 10.69
N TYR A 304 -7.39 33.46 9.98
CA TYR A 304 -8.15 32.92 8.86
C TYR A 304 -9.37 32.15 9.38
N GLU A 305 -10.56 32.51 8.89
CA GLU A 305 -11.79 31.79 9.20
C GLU A 305 -12.02 30.74 8.11
N PHE A 306 -11.80 29.48 8.45
CA PHE A 306 -12.02 28.36 7.54
C PHE A 306 -13.50 28.06 7.36
N ILE A 307 -13.88 27.56 6.19
CA ILE A 307 -15.23 27.09 5.91
C ILE A 307 -15.24 25.55 5.87
N TYR A 308 -16.30 24.93 6.38
CA TYR A 308 -16.47 23.48 6.29
C TYR A 308 -16.45 23.02 4.82
N GLY A 309 -15.64 22.00 4.51
CA GLY A 309 -15.47 21.44 3.16
C GLY A 309 -14.53 22.22 2.25
N GLU A 310 -14.03 23.38 2.67
CA GLU A 310 -13.03 24.14 1.94
C GLU A 310 -11.74 23.35 1.77
N ILE A 311 -11.08 23.46 0.61
CA ILE A 311 -9.78 22.84 0.36
C ILE A 311 -8.73 23.95 0.33
N VAL A 312 -7.76 23.85 1.23
CA VAL A 312 -6.70 24.85 1.41
C VAL A 312 -5.32 24.20 1.34
N PRO A 313 -4.28 24.96 0.97
CA PRO A 313 -2.90 24.49 1.08
C PRO A 313 -2.58 24.06 2.52
N LYS A 314 -2.02 22.87 2.67
CA LYS A 314 -1.66 22.27 3.96
C LYS A 314 -0.74 23.18 4.78
N ARG A 315 0.22 23.85 4.12
CA ARG A 315 1.15 24.79 4.75
C ARG A 315 0.40 25.95 5.43
N LEU A 316 -0.54 26.58 4.73
CA LEU A 316 -1.35 27.68 5.26
C LEU A 316 -2.20 27.21 6.45
N PHE A 317 -2.83 26.04 6.33
CA PHE A 317 -3.57 25.44 7.42
C PHE A 317 -2.70 25.20 8.67
N GLU A 318 -1.52 24.60 8.50
CA GLU A 318 -0.59 24.33 9.61
C GLU A 318 -0.09 25.63 10.26
N GLU A 319 0.23 26.66 9.49
CA GLU A 319 0.64 27.98 9.99
C GLU A 319 -0.47 28.66 10.82
N GLU A 320 -1.71 28.62 10.34
CA GLU A 320 -2.85 29.20 11.07
C GLU A 320 -3.16 28.42 12.35
N VAL A 321 -3.14 27.09 12.30
CA VAL A 321 -3.29 26.23 13.48
C VAL A 321 -2.20 26.53 14.51
N GLU A 322 -0.96 26.75 14.08
CA GLU A 322 0.13 27.11 14.98
C GLU A 322 -0.08 28.49 15.62
N LYS A 323 -0.54 29.50 14.86
CA LYS A 323 -0.88 30.84 15.37
C LYS A 323 -1.99 30.77 16.42
N ILE A 324 -3.08 30.05 16.13
CA ILE A 324 -4.22 29.86 17.06
C ILE A 324 -3.75 29.17 18.34
N ASN A 325 -2.91 28.13 18.22
CA ASN A 325 -2.37 27.42 19.38
C ASN A 325 -1.42 28.28 20.22
N LYS A 326 -0.60 29.15 19.60
CA LYS A 326 0.25 30.11 20.30
C LYS A 326 -0.59 31.11 21.10
N GLU A 327 -1.65 31.65 20.52
CA GLU A 327 -2.56 32.59 21.19
C GLU A 327 -3.30 31.92 22.36
N LYS A 328 -3.81 30.70 22.16
CA LYS A 328 -4.44 29.89 23.22
C LYS A 328 -3.49 29.67 24.41
N LYS A 329 -2.19 29.45 24.16
CA LYS A 329 -1.17 29.32 25.22
C LYS A 329 -0.92 30.64 25.95
N LEU A 330 -0.94 31.79 25.25
CA LEU A 330 -0.79 33.11 25.87
C LEU A 330 -1.95 33.42 26.81
N LEU A 331 -3.20 33.21 26.37
CA LEU A 331 -4.39 33.45 27.19
C LEU A 331 -4.42 32.59 28.47
N ARG A 332 -3.91 31.35 28.40
CA ARG A 332 -3.72 30.50 29.59
C ARG A 332 -2.68 31.06 30.56
N LYS A 333 -1.60 31.67 30.07
CA LYS A 333 -0.58 32.32 30.92
C LYS A 333 -1.09 33.61 31.57
N GLU A 334 -1.98 34.34 30.89
CA GLU A 334 -2.63 35.55 31.40
C GLU A 334 -3.77 35.28 32.40
N GLY A 335 -4.05 34.01 32.74
CA GLY A 335 -5.13 33.63 33.66
C GLY A 335 -6.55 33.69 33.06
N LYS A 336 -6.68 33.98 31.75
CA LYS A 336 -7.96 34.01 31.03
C LYS A 336 -8.38 32.62 30.54
N HIS A 337 -8.56 31.70 31.49
CA HIS A 337 -8.83 30.28 31.18
C HIS A 337 -10.13 30.07 30.37
N LYS A 338 -11.18 30.85 30.63
CA LYS A 338 -12.46 30.77 29.90
C LYS A 338 -12.31 31.13 28.42
N GLU A 339 -11.63 32.23 28.12
CA GLU A 339 -11.34 32.64 26.72
C GLU A 339 -10.46 31.61 26.00
N ALA A 340 -9.55 30.96 26.71
CA ALA A 340 -8.70 29.92 26.13
C ALA A 340 -9.43 28.60 25.85
N GLU A 341 -10.52 28.30 26.57
CA GLU A 341 -11.36 27.11 26.34
C GLU A 341 -12.34 27.30 25.19
N GLU A 342 -12.81 28.53 24.95
CA GLU A 342 -13.65 28.88 23.80
C GLU A 342 -12.92 28.71 22.45
N ILE A 343 -11.59 28.78 22.45
CA ILE A 343 -10.78 28.63 21.24
C ILE A 343 -10.66 27.15 20.86
N CYS A 344 -11.22 26.81 19.70
CA CYS A 344 -11.15 25.49 19.09
C CYS A 344 -10.32 25.57 17.80
N PRO A 345 -9.11 24.98 17.74
CA PRO A 345 -8.36 24.94 16.50
C PRO A 345 -9.11 24.12 15.43
N PRO A 346 -9.02 24.52 14.15
CA PRO A 346 -9.70 23.80 13.07
C PRO A 346 -9.10 22.41 12.87
N LYS A 347 -9.89 21.50 12.31
CA LYS A 347 -9.49 20.15 11.91
C LYS A 347 -9.68 19.99 10.41
N ALA A 348 -8.76 19.25 9.81
CA ALA A 348 -8.76 18.98 8.38
C ALA A 348 -8.28 17.56 8.11
N GLU A 349 -8.67 17.04 6.97
CA GLU A 349 -8.25 15.74 6.46
C GLU A 349 -7.43 15.93 5.18
N PRO A 350 -6.36 15.14 4.98
CA PRO A 350 -5.55 15.24 3.76
C PRO A 350 -6.40 14.89 2.54
N VAL A 351 -6.16 15.58 1.42
CA VAL A 351 -6.77 15.27 0.13
C VAL A 351 -5.68 14.90 -0.86
N LEU A 352 -5.90 13.83 -1.59
CA LEU A 352 -5.06 13.45 -2.72
C LEU A 352 -5.55 14.18 -3.97
N LEU A 353 -4.68 14.97 -4.61
CA LEU A 353 -4.97 15.66 -5.85
C LEU A 353 -3.98 15.26 -6.94
N GLY A 354 -4.46 15.17 -8.18
CA GLY A 354 -3.62 14.95 -9.36
C GLY A 354 -2.67 16.13 -9.61
N ILE A 355 -1.50 15.86 -10.19
CA ILE A 355 -0.46 16.88 -10.42
C ILE A 355 -0.96 18.07 -11.25
N SER A 356 -1.86 17.86 -12.22
CA SER A 356 -2.43 18.94 -13.02
C SER A 356 -3.34 19.85 -12.18
N THR A 357 -4.13 19.26 -11.28
CA THR A 357 -5.00 20.01 -10.37
C THR A 357 -4.16 20.80 -9.36
N VAL A 358 -3.12 20.18 -8.79
CA VAL A 358 -2.20 20.83 -7.86
C VAL A 358 -1.47 22.01 -8.53
N ALA A 359 -1.07 21.87 -9.80
CA ALA A 359 -0.40 22.94 -10.53
C ALA A 359 -1.31 24.16 -10.78
N LEU A 360 -2.61 23.94 -11.04
CA LEU A 360 -3.60 24.99 -11.21
C LEU A 360 -3.91 25.72 -9.89
N TRP A 361 -3.81 25.02 -8.76
CA TRP A 361 -4.12 25.55 -7.42
C TRP A 361 -2.90 26.07 -6.68
N SER A 362 -1.77 26.27 -7.38
CA SER A 362 -0.58 26.91 -6.84
C SER A 362 -0.89 28.28 -6.23
N GLU A 363 -0.20 28.64 -5.14
CA GLU A 363 -0.34 29.95 -4.49
C GLU A 363 -0.02 31.12 -5.44
N SER A 364 0.91 30.90 -6.37
CA SER A 364 1.23 31.89 -7.40
C SER A 364 0.27 31.75 -8.59
N PHE A 365 -0.53 32.79 -8.82
CA PHE A 365 -1.39 32.86 -10.00
C PHE A 365 -0.58 33.03 -11.29
N LEU A 366 0.61 33.64 -11.25
CA LEU A 366 1.51 33.73 -12.42
C LEU A 366 2.03 32.35 -12.83
N SER A 367 2.41 31.56 -11.84
CA SER A 367 2.89 30.18 -12.02
C SER A 367 1.76 29.27 -12.51
N ALA A 368 0.57 29.37 -11.92
CA ALA A 368 -0.62 28.62 -12.32
C ALA A 368 -1.06 29.00 -13.75
N ALA A 369 -1.13 30.30 -14.08
CA ALA A 369 -1.49 30.76 -15.41
C ALA A 369 -0.49 30.30 -16.49
N SER A 370 0.78 30.07 -16.14
CA SER A 370 1.78 29.54 -17.08
C SER A 370 1.56 28.08 -17.47
N PHE A 371 0.77 27.33 -16.69
CA PHE A 371 0.54 25.91 -16.90
C PHE A 371 -0.62 25.64 -17.88
N GLN A 372 -1.85 25.93 -17.47
CA GLN A 372 -3.08 25.74 -18.26
C GLN A 372 -4.14 26.78 -17.85
N GLU A 373 -5.24 26.87 -18.62
CA GLU A 373 -6.43 27.66 -18.27
C GLU A 373 -6.16 29.14 -17.94
N THR A 374 -5.21 29.75 -18.65
CA THR A 374 -4.72 31.13 -18.46
C THR A 374 -5.81 32.15 -18.19
N SER A 375 -6.86 32.19 -19.02
CA SER A 375 -7.95 33.17 -18.90
C SER A 375 -8.76 32.99 -17.61
N ARG A 376 -8.98 31.75 -17.16
CA ARG A 376 -9.73 31.47 -15.93
C ARG A 376 -8.92 31.90 -14.72
N VAL A 377 -7.66 31.51 -14.65
CA VAL A 377 -6.75 31.83 -13.53
C VAL A 377 -6.58 33.34 -13.37
N LEU A 378 -6.39 34.08 -14.47
CA LEU A 378 -6.22 35.54 -14.42
C LEU A 378 -7.52 36.26 -14.05
N ALA A 379 -8.68 35.78 -14.51
CA ALA A 379 -9.97 36.36 -14.15
C ALA A 379 -10.26 36.18 -12.65
N GLU A 380 -10.03 34.99 -12.11
CA GLU A 380 -10.18 34.68 -10.69
C GLU A 380 -9.24 35.54 -9.83
N ALA A 381 -7.96 35.63 -10.21
CA ALA A 381 -6.98 36.47 -9.54
C ALA A 381 -7.37 37.96 -9.57
N ALA A 382 -7.94 38.45 -10.67
CA ALA A 382 -8.41 39.83 -10.79
C ALA A 382 -9.65 40.12 -9.93
N VAL A 383 -10.60 39.18 -9.87
CA VAL A 383 -11.82 39.31 -9.05
C VAL A 383 -11.48 39.31 -7.56
N GLU A 384 -10.55 38.46 -7.14
CA GLU A 384 -10.11 38.36 -5.75
C GLU A 384 -9.08 39.43 -5.36
N GLY A 385 -8.45 40.10 -6.34
CA GLY A 385 -7.35 41.02 -6.10
C GLY A 385 -6.12 40.34 -5.52
N ARG A 386 -5.79 39.12 -5.98
CA ARG A 386 -4.65 38.33 -5.49
C ARG A 386 -3.33 39.08 -5.69
N ILE A 387 -2.44 38.94 -4.71
CA ILE A 387 -1.08 39.48 -4.75
C ILE A 387 -0.11 38.29 -4.82
N ASP A 388 0.79 38.31 -5.81
CA ASP A 388 1.82 37.28 -5.96
C ASP A 388 3.09 37.68 -5.20
N ASN A 389 3.57 36.81 -4.32
CA ASN A 389 4.74 37.06 -3.48
C ASN A 389 6.07 36.60 -4.14
N LEU A 390 6.02 35.99 -5.33
CA LEU A 390 7.20 35.61 -6.13
C LEU A 390 8.18 34.71 -5.37
N THR A 391 7.67 33.76 -4.59
CA THR A 391 8.50 32.84 -3.79
C THR A 391 8.99 31.63 -4.59
N GLY A 392 8.44 31.39 -5.78
CA GLY A 392 8.71 30.25 -6.62
C GLY A 392 9.71 30.51 -7.75
N LEU A 393 10.11 29.44 -8.43
CA LEU A 393 11.05 29.53 -9.55
C LEU A 393 10.40 30.16 -10.80
N LYS A 394 9.17 29.74 -11.14
CA LYS A 394 8.50 30.14 -12.37
C LYS A 394 8.16 31.62 -12.40
N GLU A 395 7.61 32.17 -11.31
CA GLU A 395 7.25 33.59 -11.25
C GLU A 395 8.46 34.48 -11.48
N ASN A 396 9.59 34.16 -10.83
CA ASN A 396 10.82 34.93 -10.97
C ASN A 396 11.40 34.84 -12.38
N VAL A 397 11.31 33.67 -13.03
CA VAL A 397 11.70 33.53 -14.45
C VAL A 397 10.81 34.38 -15.35
N ILE A 398 9.49 34.36 -15.16
CA ILE A 398 8.52 35.13 -15.97
C ILE A 398 8.78 36.64 -15.87
N ILE A 399 9.10 37.13 -14.67
CA ILE A 399 9.36 38.56 -14.42
C ILE A 399 10.80 38.96 -14.76
N GLY A 400 11.72 37.99 -14.89
CA GLY A 400 13.15 38.25 -15.14
C GLY A 400 13.95 38.61 -13.88
N ARG A 401 13.52 38.16 -12.70
CA ARG A 401 14.28 38.24 -11.43
C ARG A 401 15.15 37.00 -11.26
N LEU A 402 16.11 37.08 -10.33
CA LEU A 402 16.87 35.89 -9.92
C LEU A 402 15.93 34.88 -9.26
N ILE A 403 16.08 33.61 -9.61
CA ILE A 403 15.29 32.54 -9.00
C ILE A 403 15.74 32.29 -7.55
N PRO A 404 14.82 31.93 -6.64
CA PRO A 404 15.12 31.64 -5.23
C PRO A 404 15.74 30.25 -5.05
N SER A 405 16.74 29.91 -5.88
CA SER A 405 17.48 28.66 -5.81
C SER A 405 18.92 28.87 -6.27
N GLY A 406 19.83 28.03 -5.78
CA GLY A 406 21.26 28.15 -6.06
C GLY A 406 21.80 29.53 -5.67
N THR A 407 22.48 30.21 -6.59
CA THR A 407 23.11 31.52 -6.35
C THR A 407 22.12 32.64 -6.01
N GLY A 408 20.87 32.55 -6.48
CA GLY A 408 19.84 33.55 -6.16
C GLY A 408 19.38 33.49 -4.71
N PHE A 409 19.25 32.27 -4.15
CA PHE A 409 18.86 32.05 -2.76
C PHE A 409 19.86 32.67 -1.77
N TYR A 410 21.17 32.40 -1.94
CA TYR A 410 22.20 32.93 -1.04
C TYR A 410 22.25 34.46 -1.02
N ARG A 411 21.90 35.10 -2.15
CA ARG A 411 21.89 36.57 -2.26
C ARG A 411 20.68 37.18 -1.54
N GLU A 412 19.52 36.52 -1.54
CA GLU A 412 18.34 36.98 -0.80
C GLU A 412 18.50 36.83 0.72
N GLU A 413 19.11 35.74 1.20
CA GLU A 413 19.36 35.54 2.65
C GLU A 413 20.58 36.33 3.18
N GLY A 414 21.27 37.11 2.35
CA GLY A 414 22.47 37.84 2.75
C GLY A 414 23.65 36.93 3.12
N LEU A 415 23.64 35.68 2.64
CA LEU A 415 24.67 34.68 2.90
C LEU A 415 25.81 34.84 1.88
N SER A 416 27.00 35.19 2.36
CA SER A 416 28.21 35.23 1.55
C SER A 416 28.80 33.82 1.38
N LEU A 417 28.83 33.31 0.15
CA LEU A 417 29.51 32.06 -0.18
C LEU A 417 31.04 32.26 -0.10
N PHE A 418 31.67 31.66 0.90
CA PHE A 418 33.12 31.55 0.97
C PHE A 418 33.58 30.28 0.25
N PHE A 419 34.11 30.42 -0.95
CA PHE A 419 34.84 29.32 -1.59
C PHE A 419 36.21 29.20 -0.92
N THR A 420 36.37 28.22 -0.04
CA THR A 420 37.71 27.74 0.31
C THR A 420 38.32 27.16 -0.95
N LYS A 421 39.33 27.84 -1.52
CA LYS A 421 40.15 27.24 -2.57
C LYS A 421 40.69 25.91 -2.04
N GLU A 422 40.17 24.79 -2.53
CA GLU A 422 40.95 23.56 -2.48
C GLU A 422 42.26 23.83 -3.23
N PRO A 423 43.41 23.39 -2.69
CA PRO A 423 44.67 23.53 -3.40
C PRO A 423 44.50 22.78 -4.72
N GLN A 424 44.61 23.51 -5.84
CA GLN A 424 44.75 22.90 -7.14
C GLN A 424 45.95 21.94 -7.07
N GLU A 425 45.68 20.63 -6.97
CA GLU A 425 46.68 19.66 -7.35
C GLU A 425 47.02 19.96 -8.80
N LYS A 426 48.22 20.49 -9.00
CA LYS A 426 48.82 20.60 -10.33
C LYS A 426 48.87 19.18 -10.88
N LEU A 427 47.92 18.86 -11.74
CA LEU A 427 48.05 17.77 -12.69
C LEU A 427 49.33 18.03 -13.50
N PHE A 428 50.35 17.23 -13.22
CA PHE A 428 51.53 17.07 -14.06
C PHE A 428 51.19 16.21 -15.27
#